data_AF-A0A094Q2S6-F1
#
_entry.id   AF-A0A094Q2S6-F1
#
_cell.length_a   1.000
_cell.length_b   1.000
_cell.length_c   1.000
_cell.angle_alpha   90.00
_cell.angle_beta   90.00
_cell.angle_gamma   90.00
#
_symmetry.space_group_name_H-M   'P 1'
#
loop_
_entity.id
_entity.type
_entity.pdbx_description
1 polymer ?
#
loop_
_entity_poly.entity_id
_entity_poly.type
_entity_poly.pdbx_seq_one_letter_code
_entity_poly.pdbx_strand_id
1 'polypeptide(L)' 'MKLLLGTTAGLFGVLAGLAAIASGEADDSPGLQGLGLILILFVGLRFICAMKRR' A
#
# COMPACT_ATOMS: atom_id res chain seq x y z
N MET A 1 -1.74 18.30 11.82
CA MET A 1 -2.39 17.91 10.54
C MET A 1 -1.55 16.98 9.66
N LYS A 2 -0.23 17.19 9.51
CA LYS A 2 0.64 16.34 8.64
C LYS A 2 0.66 14.84 9.02
N LEU A 3 0.47 14.49 10.29
CA LEU A 3 0.49 13.10 10.75
C LEU A 3 -0.81 12.35 10.39
N LEU A 4 -1.97 12.96 10.64
CA LEU A 4 -3.28 12.42 10.26
C LEU A 4 -3.39 12.17 8.77
N LEU A 5 -2.91 13.11 7.94
CA LEU A 5 -2.89 12.96 6.48
C LEU A 5 -1.98 11.81 6.02
N GLY A 6 -0.83 11.63 6.67
CA GLY A 6 0.10 10.54 6.36
C GLY A 6 -0.46 9.17 6.74
N THR A 7 -1.14 9.07 7.88
CA THR A 7 -1.75 7.82 8.34
C THR A 7 -2.98 7.45 7.50
N THR A 8 -3.84 8.40 7.14
CA THR A 8 -4.99 8.13 6.28
C THR A 8 -4.55 7.76 4.86
N ALA A 9 -3.60 8.48 4.27
CA ALA A 9 -3.04 8.14 2.97
C ALA A 9 -2.37 6.74 2.96
N GLY A 10 -1.70 6.37 4.05
CA GLY A 10 -1.14 5.03 4.22
C GLY A 10 -2.22 3.95 4.25
N LEU A 11 -3.30 4.18 5.00
CA LEU A 11 -4.42 3.26 5.06
C LEU A 11 -5.08 3.06 3.67
N PHE A 12 -5.31 4.15 2.93
CA PHE A 12 -5.82 4.07 1.56
C PHE A 12 -4.88 3.31 0.63
N GLY A 13 -3.57 3.53 0.75
CA GLY A 13 -2.58 2.81 -0.06
C GLY A 13 -2.57 1.30 0.19
N VAL A 14 -2.71 0.87 1.46
CA VAL A 14 -2.80 -0.56 1.80
C VAL A 14 -4.10 -1.18 1.26
N LEU A 15 -5.23 -0.50 1.43
CA LEU A 15 -6.53 -0.97 0.92
C LEU A 15 -6.52 -1.09 -0.61
N ALA A 16 -5.96 -0.11 -1.32
CA ALA A 16 -5.81 -0.15 -2.77
C ALA A 16 -4.90 -1.31 -3.21
N GLY A 17 -3.80 -1.56 -2.50
CA GLY A 17 -2.91 -2.68 -2.80
C GLY A 17 -3.57 -4.04 -2.58
N LEU A 18 -4.35 -4.20 -1.51
CA LEU A 18 -5.14 -5.41 -1.26
C LEU A 18 -6.21 -5.62 -2.34
N ALA A 19 -6.89 -4.55 -2.76
CA ALA A 19 -7.87 -4.61 -3.84
C ALA A 19 -7.21 -4.99 -5.17
N ALA A 20 -6.00 -4.50 -5.46
CA ALA A 20 -5.24 -4.88 -6.65
C ALA A 20 -4.82 -6.36 -6.60
N ILE A 21 -4.41 -6.89 -5.45
CA ILE A 21 -4.12 -8.33 -5.30
C ILE A 21 -5.39 -9.15 -5.54
N ALA A 22 -6.51 -8.81 -4.89
CA ALA A 22 -7.77 -9.52 -5.05
C ALA A 22 -8.29 -9.47 -6.50
N SER A 23 -8.18 -8.30 -7.15
CA SER A 23 -8.54 -8.13 -8.56
C SER A 23 -7.59 -8.88 -9.49
N GLY A 24 -6.31 -9.00 -9.14
CA GLY A 24 -5.32 -9.72 -9.95
C GLY A 24 -5.48 -11.24 -9.85
N GLU A 25 -5.89 -11.75 -8.70
CA GLU A 25 -6.36 -13.14 -8.54
C GLU A 25 -7.62 -13.39 -9.38
N ALA A 26 -8.61 -12.48 -9.34
CA ALA A 26 -9.86 -12.65 -10.10
C ALA A 26 -9.68 -12.59 -11.63
N ASP A 27 -8.63 -11.94 -12.11
CA ASP A 27 -8.31 -11.76 -13.54
C ASP A 27 -7.15 -12.66 -14.02
N ASP A 28 -6.71 -13.64 -13.20
CA ASP A 28 -5.54 -14.50 -13.48
C ASP A 28 -4.28 -13.71 -13.94
N SER A 29 -4.17 -12.46 -13.48
CA SER A 29 -3.19 -11.48 -13.92
C SER A 29 -2.10 -11.32 -12.85
N PRO A 30 -0.98 -12.07 -12.93
CA PRO A 30 0.07 -12.02 -11.91
C PRO A 30 0.72 -10.63 -11.80
N GLY A 31 0.64 -9.83 -12.87
CA GLY A 31 1.13 -8.45 -12.88
C GLY A 31 0.35 -7.52 -11.92
N LEU A 32 -0.97 -7.65 -11.87
CA LEU A 32 -1.81 -6.80 -11.02
C LEU A 32 -1.63 -7.15 -9.54
N GLN A 33 -1.42 -8.43 -9.24
CA GLN A 33 -1.02 -8.87 -7.90
C GLN A 33 0.35 -8.31 -7.51
N GLY A 34 1.32 -8.37 -8.42
CA GLY A 34 2.65 -7.80 -8.21
C GLY A 34 2.61 -6.29 -7.92
N LEU A 35 1.80 -5.55 -8.67
CA LEU A 35 1.59 -4.11 -8.44
C LEU A 35 0.93 -3.84 -7.08
N GLY A 36 -0.07 -4.64 -6.69
CA GLY A 36 -0.69 -4.54 -5.38
C GLY A 36 0.29 -4.78 -4.24
N LEU A 37 1.15 -5.80 -4.37
CA LEU A 37 2.18 -6.10 -3.38
C LEU A 37 3.23 -4.97 -3.28
N ILE A 38 3.72 -4.47 -4.42
CA ILE A 38 4.69 -3.36 -4.46
C ILE A 38 4.11 -2.12 -3.76
N LEU A 39 2.84 -1.81 -3.99
CA LEU A 39 2.18 -0.67 -3.36
C LEU A 39 2.12 -0.83 -1.83
N ILE A 40 1.72 -2.00 -1.33
CA ILE A 40 1.68 -2.29 0.11
C ILE A 40 3.08 -2.13 0.73
N LEU A 41 4.09 -2.72 0.10
CA LEU A 41 5.47 -2.65 0.59
C LEU A 41 6.00 -1.22 0.60
N PHE A 42 5.76 -0.45 -0.47
CA PHE A 42 6.18 0.94 -0.56
C PHE A 42 5.56 1.81 0.55
N VAL A 43 4.25 1.65 0.76
CA VAL A 43 3.51 2.37 1.80
C VAL A 43 4.02 1.98 3.20
N GLY A 44 4.20 0.68 3.46
CA GLY A 44 4.74 0.17 4.71
C GLY A 44 6.16 0.69 5.00
N LEU A 45 7.06 0.62 4.00
CA LEU A 45 8.42 1.15 4.12
C LEU A 45 8.43 2.65 4.38
N ARG A 46 7.62 3.43 3.67
CA ARG A 46 7.49 4.87 3.90
C ARG A 46 6.98 5.17 5.31
N PHE A 47 6.04 4.38 5.81
CA PHE A 47 5.51 4.53 7.16
C PHE A 47 6.58 4.22 8.22
N ILE A 48 7.32 3.12 8.08
CA ILE A 48 8.43 2.74 8.97
C ILE A 48 9.52 3.81 8.97
N CYS A 49 9.94 4.28 7.79
CA CYS A 49 10.92 5.36 7.65
C CYS A 49 10.42 6.67 8.28
N ALA A 50 9.12 6.98 8.16
CA ALA A 50 8.55 8.16 8.79
C ALA A 50 8.52 8.05 10.32
N MET A 51 8.29 6.85 10.89
CA MET A 51 8.37 6.61 12.32
C MET A 51 9.82 6.69 12.83
N LYS A 52 10.77 6.09 12.12
CA LYS A 52 12.20 6.06 12.51
C LYS A 52 12.90 7.42 12.43
N ARG A 53 12.29 8.39 11.74
CA ARG A 53 12.80 9.76 11.60
C ARG A 53 12.30 10.72 12.69
N ARG A 54 11.49 10.23 13.62
CA ARG A 54 11.14 10.91 14.88
C ARG A 54 11.92 10.29 16.02
#